data_AF-A0A9D2RWG7-F1
#
_entry.id   AF-A0A9D2RWG7-F1
#
_cell.length_a   1.000
_cell.length_b   1.000
_cell.length_c   1.000
_cell.angle_alpha   90.00
_cell.angle_beta   90.00
_cell.angle_gamma   90.00
#
_symmetry.space_group_name_H-M   'P 1'
#
loop_
_entity.id
_entity.type
_entity.pdbx_description
1 polymer ?
#
loop_
_entity_poly.entity_id
_entity_poly.type
_entity_poly.pdbx_seq_one_letter_code
_entity_poly.pdbx_strand_id
1 'polypeptide(L)'
;MKKWLKFAATGLLSSSIIITSISPVCAQSGSILEKITDLETTEDFAEDTSYSLLRGNNLNYGSAKISKLASNKINVYGYTQCHHKCDEVYLDLFLERKVNGSYGTYKSWEFTDTNVSNLTASIDVIVPSGYYYRIRGYHAAKDGSKESTTTLTDGILVK
;
A
#
# COMPACT_ATOMS: atom_id res chain seq x y z
N MET A 1 -68.23 39.93 43.76
CA MET A 1 -67.05 40.21 44.61
C MET A 1 -65.82 39.58 43.96
N LYS A 2 -64.66 40.21 44.16
CA LYS A 2 -63.33 39.93 43.62
C LYS A 2 -63.05 40.46 42.21
N LYS A 3 -62.01 41.29 42.23
CA LYS A 3 -61.36 42.09 41.20
C LYS A 3 -59.90 41.57 41.22
N TRP A 4 -59.08 41.97 40.23
CA TRP A 4 -57.59 41.87 40.16
C TRP A 4 -57.08 40.71 39.28
N LEU A 5 -55.97 40.80 38.53
CA LEU A 5 -55.06 41.89 38.13
C LEU A 5 -54.37 41.46 36.82
N LYS A 6 -53.56 42.37 36.27
CA LYS A 6 -53.06 42.48 34.89
C LYS A 6 -51.71 41.77 34.61
N PHE A 7 -51.33 41.77 33.32
CA PHE A 7 -49.96 41.75 32.74
C PHE A 7 -49.21 40.40 32.79
N ALA A 8 -48.31 40.00 31.89
CA ALA A 8 -47.70 40.44 30.62
C ALA A 8 -47.12 39.13 30.00
N ALA A 9 -46.87 38.99 28.70
CA ALA A 9 -45.59 39.38 28.12
C ALA A 9 -45.62 39.21 26.59
N THR A 10 -45.18 40.28 25.96
CA THR A 10 -44.80 40.50 24.56
C THR A 10 -43.60 39.67 24.11
N GLY A 11 -43.56 39.31 22.82
CA GLY A 11 -42.31 38.95 22.15
C GLY A 11 -42.47 38.20 20.81
N LEU A 12 -42.96 38.88 19.76
CA LEU A 12 -42.65 38.51 18.37
C LEU A 12 -41.22 39.01 18.05
N LEU A 13 -40.42 38.22 17.31
CA LEU A 13 -39.31 38.60 16.39
C LEU A 13 -38.63 37.29 15.92
N SER A 14 -38.84 36.81 14.69
CA SER A 14 -38.12 37.15 13.44
C SER A 14 -37.03 36.13 13.05
N SER A 15 -37.34 35.42 11.96
CA SER A 15 -36.54 34.57 11.06
C SER A 15 -35.01 34.79 10.98
N SER A 16 -34.26 33.69 10.86
CA SER A 16 -33.29 33.46 9.76
C SER A 16 -32.83 31.99 9.72
N ILE A 17 -33.26 31.26 8.69
CA ILE A 17 -32.68 29.95 8.30
C ILE A 17 -31.52 30.25 7.35
N ILE A 18 -30.31 29.79 7.70
CA ILE A 18 -29.14 29.87 6.83
C ILE A 18 -29.15 28.66 5.90
N ILE A 19 -29.40 28.90 4.62
CA ILE A 19 -29.21 27.91 3.55
C ILE A 19 -27.80 28.11 3.01
N THR A 20 -26.87 27.19 3.30
CA THR A 20 -25.59 27.14 2.62
C THR A 20 -25.73 26.32 1.34
N SER A 21 -25.52 26.97 0.19
CA SER A 21 -25.47 26.31 -1.12
C SER A 21 -24.17 25.52 -1.26
N ILE A 22 -24.27 24.20 -1.41
CA ILE A 22 -23.13 23.35 -1.76
C ILE A 22 -23.00 23.37 -3.29
N SER A 23 -21.95 23.98 -3.82
CA SER A 23 -21.64 23.89 -5.25
C SER A 23 -20.97 22.54 -5.54
N PRO A 24 -21.35 21.81 -6.61
CA PRO A 24 -20.61 20.63 -7.03
C PRO A 24 -19.26 21.07 -7.63
N VAL A 25 -18.17 20.57 -7.06
CA VAL A 25 -16.84 20.64 -7.69
C VAL A 25 -16.80 19.59 -8.79
N CYS A 26 -16.80 20.01 -10.05
CA CYS A 26 -16.39 19.13 -11.14
C CYS A 26 -14.87 19.04 -11.14
N ALA A 27 -14.34 17.86 -10.82
CA ALA A 27 -12.94 17.55 -11.03
C ALA A 27 -12.64 17.55 -12.54
N GLN A 28 -11.69 18.38 -12.98
CA GLN A 28 -11.30 18.47 -14.37
C GLN A 28 -10.33 17.33 -14.69
N SER A 29 -10.66 16.51 -15.70
CA SER A 29 -9.78 15.47 -16.24
C SER A 29 -8.56 16.12 -16.89
N GLY A 30 -7.45 16.17 -16.15
CA GLY A 30 -6.13 16.52 -16.65
C GLY A 30 -5.56 15.40 -17.50
N SER A 31 -4.85 15.79 -18.56
CA SER A 31 -4.32 14.98 -19.65
C SER A 31 -3.40 13.83 -19.22
N ILE A 32 -3.26 12.86 -20.13
CA ILE A 32 -2.50 11.59 -20.08
C ILE A 32 -0.96 11.77 -19.92
N LEU A 33 -0.50 12.92 -19.45
CA LEU A 33 0.84 13.11 -18.91
C LEU A 33 0.75 12.96 -17.39
N GLU A 34 0.36 11.76 -16.95
CA GLU A 34 0.34 11.36 -15.55
C GLU A 34 1.78 11.50 -15.04
N LYS A 35 2.02 12.60 -14.33
CA LYS A 35 3.21 12.87 -13.52
C LYS A 35 3.66 11.55 -12.91
N ILE A 36 4.79 11.02 -13.40
CA ILE A 36 5.53 9.96 -12.70
C ILE A 36 5.72 10.52 -11.30
N THR A 37 4.98 9.97 -10.35
CA THR A 37 5.18 10.30 -8.95
C THR A 37 6.48 9.62 -8.53
N ASP A 38 7.09 10.01 -7.41
CA ASP A 38 8.31 9.35 -6.88
C ASP A 38 8.06 7.87 -6.46
N LEU A 39 6.96 7.26 -6.93
CA LEU A 39 6.49 5.91 -6.66
C LEU A 39 6.47 5.03 -7.93
N GLU A 40 6.81 5.58 -9.10
CA GLU A 40 6.81 4.87 -10.38
C GLU A 40 8.14 5.04 -11.12
N THR A 41 8.47 4.05 -11.95
CA THR A 41 9.65 4.08 -12.82
C THR A 41 9.26 3.92 -14.29
N THR A 42 10.11 4.43 -15.19
CA THR A 42 10.01 4.20 -16.64
C THR A 42 10.64 2.88 -17.08
N GLU A 43 11.40 2.25 -16.20
CA GLU A 43 12.06 0.96 -16.47
C GLU A 43 11.06 -0.19 -16.43
N ASP A 44 11.40 -1.29 -17.10
CA ASP A 44 10.62 -2.52 -17.10
C ASP A 44 10.82 -3.36 -15.82
N PHE A 45 11.58 -2.86 -14.84
CA PHE A 45 11.81 -3.50 -13.55
C PHE A 45 11.95 -2.47 -12.43
N ALA A 46 11.70 -2.92 -11.20
CA ALA A 46 12.01 -2.19 -9.99
C ALA A 46 12.38 -3.16 -8.88
N GLU A 47 13.28 -2.76 -7.99
CA GLU A 47 13.73 -3.56 -6.86
C GLU A 47 13.90 -2.68 -5.63
N ASP A 48 13.62 -3.25 -4.47
CA ASP A 48 13.87 -2.61 -3.18
C ASP A 48 14.50 -3.63 -2.24
N THR A 49 15.44 -3.16 -1.43
CA THR A 49 16.14 -3.97 -0.45
C THR A 49 16.21 -3.21 0.86
N SER A 50 15.70 -3.84 1.91
CA SER A 50 15.60 -3.26 3.23
C SER A 50 16.36 -4.11 4.24
N TYR A 51 17.18 -3.45 5.05
CA TYR A 51 17.96 -4.08 6.12
C TYR A 51 17.23 -3.94 7.45
N SER A 52 17.46 -4.88 8.37
CA SER A 52 16.94 -4.76 9.73
C SER A 52 17.49 -3.49 10.40
N LEU A 53 16.60 -2.57 10.82
CA LEU A 53 16.95 -1.24 11.35
C LEU A 53 17.88 -1.30 12.58
N LEU A 54 17.82 -2.38 13.36
CA LEU A 54 18.54 -2.52 14.62
C LEU A 54 19.80 -3.40 14.53
N ARG A 55 20.27 -3.76 13.32
CA ARG A 55 21.24 -4.86 13.15
C ARG A 55 20.76 -6.10 13.90
N GLY A 56 19.70 -6.69 13.36
CA GLY A 56 19.07 -7.88 13.92
C GLY A 56 20.06 -9.04 14.12
N ASN A 57 19.76 -9.92 15.07
CA ASN A 57 20.50 -11.16 15.27
C ASN A 57 20.09 -12.22 14.26
N ASN A 58 18.83 -12.21 13.82
CA ASN A 58 18.23 -13.26 13.01
C ASN A 58 18.09 -12.85 11.55
N LEU A 59 17.54 -11.66 11.30
CA LEU A 59 17.24 -11.14 9.97
C LEU A 59 18.36 -10.19 9.50
N ASN A 60 18.94 -10.50 8.34
CA ASN A 60 19.94 -9.67 7.68
C ASN A 60 19.26 -8.61 6.80
N TYR A 61 18.57 -9.04 5.75
CA TYR A 61 17.84 -8.15 4.86
C TYR A 61 16.68 -8.88 4.16
N GLY A 62 15.74 -8.08 3.68
CA GLY A 62 14.69 -8.48 2.75
C GLY A 62 14.86 -7.77 1.42
N SER A 63 14.55 -8.44 0.32
CA SER A 63 14.54 -7.86 -1.03
C SER A 63 13.28 -8.28 -1.77
N ALA A 64 12.70 -7.34 -2.52
CA ALA A 64 11.60 -7.59 -3.44
C ALA A 64 11.93 -7.00 -4.80
N LYS A 65 11.51 -7.71 -5.85
CA LYS A 65 11.70 -7.27 -7.23
C LYS A 65 10.46 -7.56 -8.07
N ILE A 66 10.17 -6.63 -8.95
CA ILE A 66 9.18 -6.80 -10.01
C ILE A 66 9.85 -6.59 -11.36
N SER A 67 9.47 -7.39 -12.36
CA SER A 67 9.99 -7.24 -13.72
C SER A 67 8.92 -7.57 -14.74
N LYS A 68 8.78 -6.75 -15.77
CA LYS A 68 7.93 -7.00 -16.92
C LYS A 68 8.58 -8.07 -17.79
N LEU A 69 7.84 -9.14 -18.08
CA LEU A 69 8.27 -10.22 -18.96
C LEU A 69 7.64 -10.13 -20.34
N ALA A 70 6.39 -9.64 -20.41
CA ALA A 70 5.65 -9.42 -21.65
C ALA A 70 4.58 -8.32 -21.44
N SER A 71 3.81 -8.01 -22.47
CA SER A 71 2.76 -6.98 -22.40
C SER A 71 1.65 -7.26 -21.38
N ASN A 72 1.47 -8.50 -20.96
CA ASN A 72 0.47 -8.93 -19.98
C ASN A 72 1.05 -9.86 -18.91
N LYS A 73 2.38 -9.85 -18.73
CA LYS A 73 3.07 -10.80 -17.85
C LYS A 73 4.19 -10.12 -17.08
N ILE A 74 4.24 -10.36 -15.79
CA ILE A 74 5.28 -9.90 -14.88
C ILE A 74 5.87 -11.06 -14.10
N ASN A 75 7.10 -10.89 -13.62
CA ASN A 75 7.69 -11.70 -12.57
C ASN A 75 7.62 -10.94 -11.25
N VAL A 76 7.25 -11.66 -10.20
CA VAL A 76 7.25 -11.21 -8.81
C VAL A 76 8.30 -12.03 -8.08
N TYR A 77 9.29 -11.36 -7.49
CA TYR A 77 10.38 -12.00 -6.77
C TYR A 77 10.50 -11.46 -5.36
N GLY A 78 10.79 -12.36 -4.42
CA GLY A 78 11.07 -12.04 -3.03
C GLY A 78 12.23 -12.87 -2.47
N TYR A 79 12.97 -12.25 -1.56
CA TYR A 79 14.09 -12.87 -0.88
C TYR A 79 14.16 -12.38 0.57
N THR A 80 14.17 -13.32 1.51
CA THR A 80 14.43 -13.05 2.93
C THR A 80 15.75 -13.72 3.29
N GLN A 81 16.74 -12.94 3.74
CA GLN A 81 18.06 -13.43 4.15
C GLN A 81 18.21 -13.36 5.67
N CYS A 82 18.63 -14.46 6.28
CA CYS A 82 18.99 -14.53 7.69
C CYS A 82 20.51 -14.38 7.89
N HIS A 83 20.95 -14.06 9.11
CA HIS A 83 22.37 -14.09 9.47
C HIS A 83 22.91 -15.52 9.69
N HIS A 84 22.04 -16.43 10.12
CA HIS A 84 22.29 -17.86 10.33
C HIS A 84 21.03 -18.67 9.98
N LYS A 85 21.03 -19.98 10.25
CA LYS A 85 19.79 -20.76 10.12
C LYS A 85 18.82 -20.39 11.23
N CYS A 86 17.60 -19.99 10.88
CA CYS A 86 16.55 -19.64 11.82
C CYS A 86 15.51 -20.76 11.93
N ASP A 87 14.82 -20.85 13.07
CA ASP A 87 13.73 -21.81 13.28
C ASP A 87 12.63 -21.64 12.22
N GLU A 88 12.25 -20.39 11.96
CA GLU A 88 11.24 -20.02 10.96
C GLU A 88 11.69 -18.78 10.16
N VAL A 89 11.52 -18.84 8.85
CA VAL A 89 11.75 -17.72 7.94
C VAL A 89 10.46 -17.46 7.14
N TYR A 90 10.09 -16.19 7.03
CA TYR A 90 8.84 -15.75 6.41
C TYR A 90 9.11 -14.82 5.22
N LEU A 91 8.29 -14.97 4.20
CA LEU A 91 8.27 -14.10 3.02
C LEU A 91 6.82 -13.96 2.56
N ASP A 92 6.26 -12.76 2.73
CA ASP A 92 4.95 -12.44 2.19
C ASP A 92 5.10 -11.40 1.09
N LEU A 93 4.48 -11.66 -0.06
CA LEU A 93 4.56 -10.81 -1.23
C LEU A 93 3.17 -10.32 -1.60
N PHE A 94 3.01 -9.01 -1.68
CA PHE A 94 1.76 -8.36 -2.09
C PHE A 94 2.00 -7.64 -3.42
N LEU A 95 1.40 -8.19 -4.48
CA LEU A 95 1.33 -7.52 -5.77
C LEU A 95 0.25 -6.45 -5.72
N GLU A 96 0.66 -5.19 -5.80
CA GLU A 96 -0.23 -4.04 -5.80
C GLU A 96 -0.41 -3.51 -7.22
N ARG A 97 -1.64 -3.11 -7.54
CA ARG A 97 -2.00 -2.49 -8.83
C ARG A 97 -2.55 -1.10 -8.59
N LYS A 98 -2.11 -0.12 -9.39
CA LYS A 98 -2.65 1.25 -9.36
C LYS A 98 -3.94 1.32 -10.17
N VAL A 99 -5.05 1.74 -9.54
CA VAL A 99 -6.33 2.01 -10.20
C VAL A 99 -6.86 3.33 -9.68
N ASN A 100 -7.30 4.22 -10.58
CA ASN A 100 -7.81 5.55 -10.23
C ASN A 100 -6.84 6.35 -9.34
N GLY A 101 -5.54 6.28 -9.64
CA GLY A 101 -4.50 7.03 -8.93
C GLY A 101 -4.00 6.37 -7.63
N SER A 102 -4.59 5.27 -7.16
CA SER A 102 -4.24 4.64 -5.88
C SER A 102 -3.80 3.19 -6.05
N TYR A 103 -2.76 2.79 -5.32
CA TYR A 103 -2.35 1.39 -5.23
C TYR A 103 -3.23 0.60 -4.27
N GLY A 104 -3.59 -0.61 -4.66
CA GLY A 104 -4.23 -1.60 -3.78
C GLY A 104 -3.76 -3.01 -4.11
N THR A 105 -3.86 -3.91 -3.13
CA THR A 105 -3.46 -5.31 -3.31
C THR A 105 -4.32 -5.99 -4.38
N TYR A 106 -3.65 -6.51 -5.40
CA TYR A 106 -4.23 -7.30 -6.48
C TYR A 106 -4.11 -8.81 -6.22
N LYS A 107 -2.95 -9.26 -5.72
CA LYS A 107 -2.69 -10.65 -5.31
C LYS A 107 -1.71 -10.68 -4.14
N SER A 108 -1.75 -11.75 -3.36
CA SER A 108 -0.79 -12.01 -2.29
C SER A 108 -0.36 -13.46 -2.24
N TRP A 109 0.85 -13.70 -1.74
CA TRP A 109 1.41 -15.01 -1.47
C TRP A 109 2.16 -14.97 -0.15
N GLU A 110 2.05 -16.05 0.62
CA GLU A 110 2.68 -16.20 1.92
C GLU A 110 3.53 -17.47 1.88
N PHE A 111 4.78 -17.34 2.30
CA PHE A 111 5.74 -18.43 2.33
C PHE A 111 6.35 -18.51 3.73
N THR A 112 6.50 -19.73 4.23
CA THR A 112 7.20 -20.01 5.47
C THR A 112 8.01 -21.27 5.29
N ASP A 113 9.26 -21.22 5.74
CA ASP A 113 10.13 -22.39 5.76
C ASP A 113 10.88 -22.45 7.08
N THR A 114 11.36 -23.64 7.44
CA THR A 114 11.87 -23.92 8.78
C THR A 114 13.31 -24.42 8.73
N ASN A 115 14.12 -24.01 9.72
CA ASN A 115 15.54 -24.41 9.82
C ASN A 115 16.37 -24.08 8.55
N VAL A 116 16.12 -22.89 7.98
CA VAL A 116 16.79 -22.38 6.77
C VAL A 116 17.45 -21.03 7.06
N SER A 117 18.45 -20.66 6.24
CA SER A 117 19.15 -19.37 6.33
C SER A 117 18.62 -18.32 5.36
N ASN A 118 17.70 -18.71 4.46
CA ASN A 118 17.06 -17.82 3.51
C ASN A 118 15.76 -18.45 3.00
N LEU A 119 14.88 -17.61 2.47
CA LEU A 119 13.65 -18.00 1.81
C LEU A 119 13.47 -17.17 0.54
N THR A 120 13.18 -17.82 -0.58
CA THR A 120 12.98 -17.16 -1.88
C THR A 120 11.71 -17.62 -2.55
N ALA A 121 11.08 -16.73 -3.30
CA ALA A 121 9.98 -17.05 -4.19
C ALA A 121 10.11 -16.25 -5.49
N SER A 122 9.82 -16.89 -6.62
CA SER A 122 9.69 -16.24 -7.93
C SER A 122 8.43 -16.76 -8.62
N ILE A 123 7.56 -15.83 -9.02
CA ILE A 123 6.21 -16.14 -9.48
C ILE A 123 5.94 -15.34 -10.75
N ASP A 124 5.63 -16.05 -11.83
CA ASP A 124 5.14 -15.44 -13.06
C ASP A 124 3.64 -15.20 -12.96
N VAL A 125 3.20 -13.96 -13.20
CA VAL A 125 1.81 -13.55 -13.05
C VAL A 125 1.32 -12.93 -14.34
N ILE A 126 0.20 -13.45 -14.86
CA ILE A 126 -0.55 -12.79 -15.94
C ILE A 126 -1.38 -11.67 -15.34
N VAL A 127 -1.25 -10.46 -15.89
CA VAL A 127 -1.89 -9.24 -15.40
C VAL A 127 -2.47 -8.43 -16.56
N PRO A 128 -3.56 -7.68 -16.35
CA PRO A 128 -4.05 -6.73 -17.34
C PRO A 128 -3.01 -5.65 -17.67
N SER A 129 -2.84 -5.39 -18.97
CA SER A 129 -2.04 -4.28 -19.48
C SER A 129 -2.70 -2.92 -19.21
N GLY A 130 -1.92 -1.84 -19.33
CA GLY A 130 -2.36 -0.47 -19.11
C GLY A 130 -2.36 -0.01 -17.65
N TYR A 131 -1.73 -0.77 -16.74
CA TYR A 131 -1.68 -0.45 -15.32
C TYR A 131 -0.24 -0.48 -14.78
N TYR A 132 -0.01 0.31 -13.73
CA TYR A 132 1.19 0.20 -12.91
C TYR A 132 1.04 -0.91 -11.87
N TYR A 133 2.11 -1.67 -11.69
CA TYR A 133 2.21 -2.72 -10.68
C TYR A 133 3.48 -2.55 -9.86
N ARG A 134 3.40 -2.81 -8.56
CA ARG A 134 4.55 -2.82 -7.64
C ARG A 134 4.45 -3.96 -6.65
N ILE A 135 5.56 -4.28 -5.97
CA ILE A 135 5.58 -5.29 -4.91
C ILE A 135 5.83 -4.62 -3.57
N ARG A 136 4.98 -4.95 -2.61
CA ARG A 136 5.26 -4.78 -1.18
C ARG A 136 5.67 -6.13 -0.61
N GLY A 137 6.83 -6.21 0.01
CA GLY A 137 7.35 -7.41 0.66
C GLY A 137 7.33 -7.29 2.18
N TYR A 138 6.97 -8.37 2.86
CA TYR A 138 7.21 -8.56 4.29
C TYR A 138 8.21 -9.69 4.48
N HIS A 139 9.26 -9.41 5.23
CA HIS A 139 10.38 -10.30 5.43
C HIS A 139 10.60 -10.48 6.93
N ALA A 140 10.62 -11.72 7.41
CA ALA A 140 10.89 -11.97 8.81
C ALA A 140 11.70 -13.23 9.05
N ALA A 141 12.45 -13.22 10.14
CA ALA A 141 13.22 -14.37 10.62
C ALA A 141 13.01 -14.52 12.11
N LYS A 142 12.92 -15.76 12.58
CA LYS A 142 12.70 -16.09 13.98
C LYS A 142 13.58 -17.27 14.38
N ASP A 143 14.43 -17.00 15.36
CA ASP A 143 15.18 -17.97 16.15
C ASP A 143 15.21 -17.39 17.56
N GLY A 144 14.33 -17.88 18.42
CA GLY A 144 13.88 -17.12 19.60
C GLY A 144 13.01 -15.91 19.23
N SER A 145 13.53 -14.68 19.32
CA SER A 145 12.78 -13.46 19.00
C SER A 145 12.56 -13.29 17.49
N LYS A 146 11.38 -12.82 17.09
CA LYS A 146 11.07 -12.53 15.68
C LYS A 146 11.55 -11.13 15.29
N GLU A 147 12.26 -11.05 14.18
CA GLU A 147 12.71 -9.81 13.56
C GLU A 147 12.07 -9.67 12.18
N SER A 148 11.74 -8.44 11.77
CA SER A 148 11.09 -8.21 10.49
C SER A 148 11.50 -6.89 9.86
N THR A 149 11.42 -6.84 8.53
CA THR A 149 11.47 -5.62 7.73
C THR A 149 10.48 -5.69 6.57
N THR A 150 10.26 -4.57 5.91
CA THR A 150 9.39 -4.48 4.73
C THR A 150 10.12 -3.81 3.57
N THR A 151 9.74 -4.20 2.36
CA THR A 151 10.19 -3.58 1.11
C THR A 151 9.01 -3.04 0.33
N LEU A 152 9.25 -2.03 -0.50
CA LEU A 152 8.26 -1.47 -1.42
C LEU A 152 8.97 -1.00 -2.70
N THR A 153 8.75 -1.70 -3.80
CA THR A 153 9.30 -1.29 -5.09
C THR A 153 8.55 -0.08 -5.65
N ASP A 154 9.20 0.63 -6.56
CA ASP A 154 8.50 1.49 -7.50
C ASP A 154 7.55 0.68 -8.38
N GLY A 155 6.53 1.36 -8.91
CA GLY A 155 5.61 0.81 -9.87
C GLY A 155 6.18 0.76 -11.28
N ILE A 156 6.07 -0.40 -11.94
CA ILE A 156 6.39 -0.57 -13.35
C ILE A 156 5.13 -0.55 -14.20
N LEU A 157 5.19 0.07 -15.38
CA LEU A 157 4.06 0.12 -16.32
C LEU A 157 4.02 -1.13 -17.20
N VAL A 158 2.96 -1.93 -17.06
CA VAL A 158 2.73 -3.07 -17.96
C VAL A 158 1.92 -2.59 -19.16
N LYS A 159 2.62 -2.16 -20.21
CA LYS A 159 2.05 -1.75 -21.52
C LYS A 159 1.69 -2.94 -22.39
#